data_AF-A0A3P6SM82-F1
#
_entry.id   AF-A0A3P6SM82-F1
#
_cell.length_a   1.000
_cell.length_b   1.000
_cell.length_c   1.000
_cell.angle_alpha   90.00
_cell.angle_beta   90.00
_cell.angle_gamma   90.00
#
_symmetry.space_group_name_H-M   'P 1'
#
loop_
_entity.id
_entity.type
_entity.pdbx_description
1 polymer ?
#
loop_
_entity_poly.entity_id
_entity_poly.type
_entity_poly.pdbx_seq_one_letter_code
_entity_poly.pdbx_strand_id
1 'polypeptide(L)'
;MLTYKYGSILENIEGQDCYVRQIQWLGFKPSEVQNLPVADNQYIKLSNRDFAKIRKLRRRAQALGEQDVIVEVSAIFPCINFS
;
A
#
# COMPACT_ATOMS: atom_id res chain seq x y z
N MET A 1 7.09 -1.03 2.10
CA MET A 1 7.00 -0.61 3.52
C MET A 1 6.61 -1.74 4.46
N LEU A 2 5.39 -2.31 4.38
CA LEU A 2 4.91 -3.29 5.38
C LEU A 2 5.85 -4.50 5.58
N THR A 3 6.51 -4.96 4.53
CA THR A 3 7.51 -6.03 4.65
C THR A 3 8.73 -5.64 5.49
N TYR A 4 9.18 -4.39 5.43
CA TYR A 4 10.29 -3.91 6.26
C TYR A 4 9.86 -3.65 7.71
N LYS A 5 8.58 -3.31 7.94
CA LYS A 5 8.03 -3.04 9.27
C LYS A 5 7.63 -4.31 10.03
N TYR A 6 7.19 -5.34 9.31
CA TYR A 6 6.56 -6.54 9.86
C TYR A 6 7.07 -7.87 9.28
N GLY A 7 8.14 -7.85 8.48
CA GLY A 7 8.65 -9.05 7.80
C GLY A 7 7.82 -9.45 6.58
N SER A 8 8.26 -10.48 5.86
CA SER A 8 7.50 -11.09 4.76
C SER A 8 6.33 -11.94 5.30
N ILE A 9 5.27 -12.11 4.51
CA ILE A 9 4.22 -13.11 4.82
C ILE A 9 4.73 -14.53 4.57
N LEU A 10 5.58 -14.68 3.55
CA LEU A 10 6.26 -15.93 3.27
C LEU A 10 7.52 -15.92 4.13
N GLU A 11 7.49 -16.68 5.23
CA GLU A 11 8.64 -16.95 6.08
C GLU A 11 9.66 -17.78 5.31
N ASN A 12 10.50 -17.14 4.51
CA ASN A 12 11.80 -17.74 4.19
C ASN A 12 12.73 -17.42 5.37
N ILE A 13 13.22 -18.49 5.96
CA ILE A 13 13.88 -18.66 7.28
C ILE A 13 15.16 -17.79 7.46
N GLU A 14 15.59 -17.05 6.45
CA GLU A 14 16.85 -16.29 6.47
C GLU A 14 16.74 -14.91 7.14
N GLY A 15 15.53 -14.39 7.37
CA GLY A 15 15.31 -13.08 8.00
C GLY A 15 14.92 -13.18 9.48
N GLN A 16 15.87 -13.54 10.35
CA GLN A 16 15.69 -13.53 11.82
C GLN A 16 15.32 -12.13 12.34
N ASP A 17 14.02 -11.83 12.45
CA ASP A 17 13.51 -10.60 13.09
C ASP A 17 14.10 -9.27 12.55
N CYS A 18 14.58 -9.24 11.31
CA CYS A 18 15.14 -8.05 10.65
C CYS A 18 14.06 -7.05 10.19
N TYR A 19 13.08 -6.75 11.05
CA TYR A 19 12.04 -5.75 10.80
C TYR A 19 12.16 -4.57 11.76
N VAL A 20 11.86 -3.37 11.26
CA VAL A 20 11.95 -2.13 12.04
C VAL A 20 10.56 -1.56 12.25
N ARG A 21 10.03 -1.72 13.46
CA ARG A 21 8.65 -1.30 13.82
C ARG A 21 8.42 0.21 13.73
N GLN A 22 9.48 1.02 13.79
CA GLN A 22 9.39 2.48 13.77
C GLN A 22 9.62 3.08 12.37
N ILE A 23 9.52 2.28 11.30
CA ILE A 23 9.60 2.80 9.93
C ILE A 23 8.42 3.74 9.64
N GLN A 24 8.75 4.89 9.06
CA GLN A 24 7.80 5.84 8.48
C GLN A 24 7.95 5.87 6.95
N TRP A 25 6.83 6.04 6.26
CA TRP A 25 6.81 6.26 4.82
C TRP A 25 6.88 7.76 4.53
N LEU A 26 7.95 8.19 3.86
CA LEU A 26 8.16 9.59 3.43
C LEU A 26 7.97 9.76 1.92
N GLY A 27 7.62 8.69 1.21
CA GLY A 27 7.33 8.75 -0.21
C GLY A 27 5.92 9.27 -0.48
N PHE A 28 5.59 9.44 -1.76
CA PHE A 28 4.28 9.92 -2.19
C PHE A 28 3.14 9.02 -1.69
N LYS A 29 2.11 9.68 -1.18
CA LYS A 29 0.83 9.07 -0.83
C LYS A 29 -0.17 9.25 -1.98
N PRO A 30 -1.08 8.29 -2.18
CA PRO A 30 -2.18 8.43 -3.14
C PRO A 30 -2.96 9.73 -3.02
N SER A 31 -3.25 10.17 -1.80
CA SER A 31 -3.96 11.44 -1.54
C SER A 31 -3.22 12.69 -2.04
N GLU A 32 -1.89 12.61 -2.20
CA GLU A 32 -1.06 13.74 -2.62
C GLU A 32 -1.02 13.91 -4.14
N VAL A 33 -1.53 12.94 -4.92
CA VAL A 33 -1.40 12.92 -6.38
C VAL A 33 -1.88 14.21 -7.06
N GLN A 34 -2.96 14.81 -6.54
CA GLN A 34 -3.54 16.04 -7.08
C GLN A 34 -2.64 17.28 -6.91
N ASN A 35 -1.71 17.22 -5.94
CA ASN A 35 -0.79 18.30 -5.64
C ASN A 35 0.56 18.12 -6.35
N LEU A 36 0.79 16.98 -7.00
CA LEU A 36 2.04 16.74 -7.72
C LEU A 36 1.97 17.39 -9.11
N PRO A 37 3.06 18.04 -9.56
CA PRO A 37 3.13 18.65 -10.88
C PRO A 37 3.37 17.58 -11.96
N VAL A 38 2.52 16.55 -12.00
CA VAL A 38 2.58 15.45 -12.97
C VAL A 38 1.59 15.77 -14.09
N ALA A 39 2.11 15.81 -15.33
CA ALA A 39 1.28 16.08 -16.48
C ALA A 39 0.32 14.90 -16.76
N ASP A 40 -0.88 15.18 -17.28
CA ASP A 40 -1.91 14.17 -17.48
C ASP A 40 -1.47 12.98 -18.37
N ASN A 41 -0.56 13.24 -19.30
CA ASN A 41 0.00 12.23 -20.20
C ASN A 41 1.08 11.35 -19.55
N GLN A 42 1.51 11.66 -18.33
CA GLN A 42 2.51 10.89 -17.58
C GLN A 42 1.87 9.86 -16.64
N TYR A 43 0.55 9.90 -16.44
CA TYR A 43 -0.15 8.89 -15.65
C TYR A 43 -0.22 7.55 -16.38
N ILE A 44 0.17 6.49 -15.67
CA ILE A 44 0.01 5.11 -16.13
C ILE A 44 -1.31 4.57 -15.59
N LYS A 45 -2.15 4.03 -16.49
CA LYS A 45 -3.42 3.41 -16.09
C LYS A 45 -3.17 2.15 -15.27
N LEU A 46 -3.83 2.06 -14.12
CA LEU A 46 -3.80 0.84 -13.30
C LEU A 46 -4.50 -0.31 -14.03
N SER A 47 -3.89 -1.49 -13.96
CA SER A 47 -4.48 -2.72 -14.50
C SER A 47 -5.26 -3.50 -13.43
N ASN A 48 -6.06 -4.47 -13.85
CA ASN A 48 -6.74 -5.41 -12.94
C ASN A 48 -5.76 -6.13 -12.00
N ARG A 49 -4.53 -6.39 -12.47
CA ARG A 49 -3.48 -7.01 -11.65
C ARG A 49 -3.04 -6.10 -10.51
N ASP A 50 -3.00 -4.80 -10.75
CA ASP A 50 -2.63 -3.82 -9.73
C ASP A 50 -3.74 -3.69 -8.70
N PHE A 51 -5.01 -3.63 -9.12
CA PHE A 51 -6.14 -3.67 -8.19
C PHE A 51 -6.15 -4.93 -7.30
N ALA A 52 -5.78 -6.10 -7.85
CA ALA A 52 -5.62 -7.32 -7.06
C ALA A 52 -4.51 -7.20 -5.99
N LYS A 53 -3.37 -6.57 -6.34
CA LYS A 53 -2.28 -6.29 -5.37
C LYS A 53 -2.73 -5.31 -4.31
N ILE A 54 -3.40 -4.23 -4.70
CA ILE A 54 -3.92 -3.20 -3.80
C ILE A 54 -4.93 -3.81 -2.82
N ARG A 55 -5.82 -4.71 -3.27
CA ARG A 55 -6.75 -5.43 -2.39
C ARG A 55 -6.03 -6.32 -1.38
N LYS A 56 -4.98 -7.05 -1.81
CA LYS A 56 -4.14 -7.86 -0.92
C LYS A 56 -3.41 -6.97 0.11
N LEU A 57 -2.89 -5.83 -0.33
CA LEU A 57 -2.24 -4.85 0.54
C LEU A 57 -3.18 -4.32 1.60
N ARG A 58 -4.41 -3.93 1.24
CA ARG A 58 -5.44 -3.46 2.18
C ARG A 58 -5.76 -4.50 3.25
N ARG A 59 -6.01 -5.76 2.85
CA ARG A 59 -6.29 -6.86 3.80
C ARG A 59 -5.13 -7.08 4.76
N ARG A 60 -3.90 -7.03 4.26
CA ARG A 60 -2.70 -7.15 5.10
C ARG A 60 -2.58 -5.98 6.08
N ALA A 61 -2.79 -4.75 5.63
CA ALA A 61 -2.77 -3.57 6.48
C ALA A 61 -3.84 -3.64 7.58
N GLN A 62 -5.05 -4.12 7.26
CA GLN A 62 -6.11 -4.39 8.23
C GLN A 62 -5.68 -5.39 9.30
N ALA A 63 -5.09 -6.51 8.91
CA ALA A 63 -4.58 -7.51 9.85
C ALA A 63 -3.45 -6.98 10.75
N LEU A 64 -2.66 -6.01 10.26
CA LEU A 64 -1.54 -5.39 10.98
C LEU A 64 -1.92 -4.11 11.74
N GLY A 65 -3.18 -3.65 11.65
CA GLY A 65 -3.64 -2.41 12.31
C GLY A 65 -3.11 -1.11 11.69
N GLU A 66 -2.63 -1.13 10.45
CA GLU A 66 -2.01 0.02 9.77
C GLU A 66 -3.07 0.95 9.13
N GLN A 67 -3.71 1.79 9.95
CA GLN A 67 -4.84 2.62 9.48
C GLN A 67 -4.47 3.63 8.41
N ASP A 68 -3.32 4.29 8.51
CA ASP A 68 -2.89 5.25 7.49
C ASP A 68 -2.78 4.61 6.11
N VAL A 69 -2.26 3.37 6.04
CA VAL A 69 -2.17 2.61 4.79
C VAL A 69 -3.56 2.24 4.29
N ILE A 70 -4.48 1.87 5.17
CA ILE A 70 -5.86 1.51 4.81
C ILE A 70 -6.58 2.70 4.20
N VAL A 71 -6.47 3.88 4.80
CA VAL A 71 -7.07 5.13 4.32
C VAL A 71 -6.53 5.48 2.94
N GLU A 72 -5.21 5.56 2.79
CA GLU A 72 -4.56 5.92 1.53
C GLU A 72 -4.87 4.95 0.40
N VAL A 73 -4.84 3.64 0.67
CA VAL A 73 -5.18 2.63 -0.32
C VAL A 73 -6.66 2.66 -0.70
N SER A 74 -7.54 3.03 0.23
CA SER A 74 -8.97 3.12 -0.05
C SER A 74 -9.31 4.32 -0.94
N ALA A 75 -8.53 5.40 -0.87
CA ALA A 75 -8.67 6.56 -1.76
C ALA A 75 -8.44 6.21 -3.25
N ILE A 76 -7.69 5.13 -3.55
CA ILE A 76 -7.48 4.64 -4.92
C ILE A 76 -8.73 3.94 -5.48
N PHE A 77 -9.67 3.54 -4.62
CA PHE A 77 -10.95 2.95 -5.03
C PHE A 77 -12.09 3.95 -4.83
N PRO A 78 -12.39 4.82 -5.81
CA PRO A 78 -13.68 5.48 -5.80
C PRO A 78 -14.73 4.39 -6.06
N CYS A 79 -15.50 4.04 -5.03
CA CYS A 79 -16.70 3.23 -5.15
C CYS A 79 -16.52 1.83 -5.78
N ILE A 80 -15.97 0.89 -5.01
CA ILE A 80 -16.28 -0.53 -5.22
C ILE A 80 -16.88 -1.09 -3.92
N ASN A 81 -18.18 -0.84 -3.76
CA ASN A 81 -19.03 -1.67 -2.90
C ASN A 81 -19.19 -3.01 -3.62
N PHE A 82 -18.52 -4.05 -3.13
CA PHE A 82 -18.97 -5.42 -3.36
C PHE A 82 -19.24 -6.04 -1.99
N SER A 83 -20.54 -6.15 -1.72
CA SER A 83 -21.15 -7.08 -0.77
C SER A 83 -20.61 -8.50 -0.94
#